data_AF-A0A814V3L4-F1
#
_entry.id   AF-A0A814V3L4-F1
#
_cell.length_a   1.000
_cell.length_b   1.000
_cell.length_c   1.000
_cell.angle_alpha   90.00
_cell.angle_beta   90.00
_cell.angle_gamma   90.00
#
_symmetry.space_group_name_H-M   'P 1'
#
loop_
_entity.id
_entity.type
_entity.pdbx_description
1 polymer ?
#
loop_
_entity_poly.entity_id
_entity_poly.type
_entity_poly.pdbx_seq_one_letter_code
_entity_poly.pdbx_strand_id
1 'polypeptide(L)'
;MLVALIGIPKTAITTTAVTTTTATTTTSTTKTTTSTTTTTTSTTKTTTSTTTTTTSTTKTTTSTTTTTTTTVIGLLGGSTTVGTQLVTNYINNGSGVIPYTQLWFFDPNGTVRNAAAGLVIQISGGISGTNLVLGTNIVAQNQIWLFSGVTMSCPAASKVMDIPASNAAPNTYVIAWSSSGGTNQKWTRILYTC
;
A
#
# COMPACT_ATOMS: atom_id res chain seq x y z
N MET A 1 15.73 -5.42 13.16
CA MET A 1 15.39 -5.29 11.73
C MET A 1 13.88 -5.09 11.61
N LEU A 2 13.42 -4.11 10.82
CA LEU A 2 12.02 -3.72 10.70
C LEU A 2 11.30 -4.53 9.61
N VAL A 3 10.11 -5.02 9.92
CA VAL A 3 9.39 -5.98 9.07
C VAL A 3 7.89 -5.68 9.04
N ALA A 4 7.23 -5.82 7.88
CA ALA A 4 5.78 -6.00 7.82
C ALA A 4 5.45 -7.50 7.75
N LEU A 5 4.46 -7.95 8.55
CA LEU A 5 3.89 -9.30 8.40
C LEU A 5 2.68 -9.23 7.47
N ILE A 6 2.75 -9.99 6.38
CA ILE A 6 1.75 -10.02 5.32
C ILE A 6 1.10 -11.40 5.33
N GLY A 7 -0.21 -11.49 5.49
CA GLY A 7 -0.92 -12.75 5.29
C GLY A 7 -0.92 -13.11 3.81
N ILE A 8 -0.85 -14.39 3.43
CA ILE A 8 -0.99 -14.75 2.02
C ILE A 8 -2.31 -14.14 1.51
N PRO A 9 -2.29 -13.28 0.46
CA PRO A 9 -3.49 -12.64 0.00
C PRO A 9 -4.46 -13.69 -0.51
N LYS A 10 -5.69 -13.68 0.02
CA LYS A 10 -6.84 -14.20 -0.72
C LYS A 10 -7.10 -13.22 -1.86
N THR A 11 -6.44 -13.46 -2.98
CA THR A 11 -6.60 -12.82 -4.30
C THR A 11 -6.55 -11.29 -4.26
N ALA A 12 -5.52 -10.71 -4.89
CA ALA A 12 -5.44 -9.26 -5.10
C ALA A 12 -6.79 -8.70 -5.57
N ILE A 13 -7.35 -7.72 -4.84
CA ILE A 13 -8.48 -6.97 -5.34
C ILE A 13 -7.90 -5.99 -6.37
N THR A 14 -8.04 -6.33 -7.64
CA THR A 14 -7.65 -5.46 -8.75
C THR A 14 -8.68 -4.36 -8.86
N THR A 15 -8.41 -3.21 -8.25
CA THR A 15 -9.18 -1.99 -8.55
C THR A 15 -8.44 -1.24 -9.66
N THR A 16 -8.95 -1.34 -10.88
CA THR A 16 -8.44 -0.56 -12.01
C THR A 16 -9.00 0.85 -11.92
N ALA A 17 -8.19 1.81 -11.47
CA ALA A 17 -8.50 3.23 -11.62
C ALA A 17 -7.92 3.70 -12.97
N VAL A 18 -8.81 4.09 -13.88
CA VAL A 18 -8.44 4.75 -15.14
C VAL A 18 -8.58 6.24 -14.93
N THR A 19 -7.47 6.98 -15.01
CA THR A 19 -7.49 8.44 -15.01
C THR A 19 -7.14 8.92 -16.40
N THR A 20 -8.08 9.60 -17.05
CA THR A 20 -7.89 10.20 -18.37
C THR A 20 -7.55 11.68 -18.18
N THR A 21 -6.38 12.11 -18.63
CA THR A 21 -6.00 13.53 -18.62
C THR A 21 -5.82 14.00 -20.06
N THR A 22 -6.64 14.97 -20.46
CA THR A 22 -6.58 15.58 -21.80
C THR A 22 -5.80 16.89 -21.70
N ALA A 23 -4.64 16.96 -22.34
CA ALA A 23 -3.88 18.19 -22.46
C ALA A 23 -3.96 18.70 -23.91
N THR A 24 -4.44 19.93 -24.07
CA THR A 24 -4.51 20.63 -25.35
C THR A 24 -3.37 21.62 -25.43
N THR A 25 -2.50 21.49 -26.44
CA THR A 25 -1.43 22.46 -26.68
C THR A 25 -1.74 23.22 -27.96
N THR A 26 -1.76 24.55 -27.90
CA THR A 26 -2.04 25.41 -29.05
C THR A 26 -0.74 26.09 -29.47
N THR A 27 -0.30 25.84 -30.70
CA THR A 27 0.89 26.50 -31.27
C THR A 27 0.43 27.38 -32.43
N SER A 28 0.71 28.69 -32.34
CA SER A 28 0.42 29.65 -33.40
C SER A 28 1.71 30.03 -34.13
N THR A 29 1.69 29.96 -35.46
CA THR A 29 2.80 30.40 -36.31
C THR A 29 2.31 31.45 -37.30
N THR A 30 2.96 32.60 -37.29
CA THR A 30 2.64 33.73 -38.18
C THR A 30 3.63 33.75 -39.34
N LYS A 31 3.12 33.74 -40.58
CA LYS A 31 3.97 33.87 -41.78
C LYS A 31 3.56 35.13 -42.54
N THR A 32 4.49 36.08 -42.66
CA THR A 32 4.30 37.33 -43.41
C THR A 32 4.86 37.17 -44.81
N THR A 33 4.07 37.48 -45.84
CA THR A 33 4.52 37.44 -47.24
C THR A 33 4.29 38.79 -47.87
N THR A 34 5.34 39.39 -48.45
CA THR A 34 5.29 40.70 -49.10
C THR A 34 5.46 40.50 -50.60
N SER A 35 4.49 40.96 -51.39
CA SER A 35 4.56 40.93 -52.85
C SER A 35 4.50 42.35 -53.41
N THR A 36 5.36 42.63 -54.38
CA THR A 36 5.46 43.93 -55.05
C THR A 36 5.11 43.75 -56.53
N THR A 37 4.11 44.48 -57.00
CA THR A 37 3.69 44.46 -58.41
C THR A 37 3.94 45.84 -59.02
N THR A 38 4.68 45.89 -60.13
CA THR A 38 5.00 47.13 -60.84
C THR A 38 4.20 47.20 -62.13
N THR A 39 3.36 48.23 -62.27
CA THR A 39 2.58 48.49 -63.49
C THR A 39 3.04 49.80 -64.13
N THR A 40 3.20 49.80 -65.45
CA THR A 40 3.64 50.92 -66.29
C THR A 40 2.60 52.05 -66.29
N THR A 41 2.73 52.99 -65.35
CA THR A 41 2.38 54.44 -65.36
C THR A 41 2.09 54.85 -63.91
N SER A 42 3.07 55.50 -63.28
CA SER A 42 3.08 56.17 -61.95
C SER A 42 2.02 55.77 -60.91
N THR A 43 2.31 54.77 -60.06
CA THR A 43 2.04 54.72 -58.59
C THR A 43 2.46 53.35 -58.03
N THR A 44 3.28 53.32 -56.96
CA THR A 44 3.68 52.09 -56.25
C THR A 44 2.70 51.83 -55.11
N LYS A 45 1.98 50.70 -55.14
CA LYS A 45 1.06 50.29 -54.06
C LYS A 45 1.58 49.02 -53.38
N THR A 46 2.14 49.17 -52.19
CA THR A 46 2.56 48.04 -51.35
C THR A 46 1.36 47.48 -50.59
N THR A 47 1.05 46.20 -50.78
CA THR A 47 -0.02 45.53 -50.03
C THR A 47 0.59 44.44 -49.16
N THR A 48 0.45 44.57 -47.84
CA THR A 48 0.95 43.59 -46.86
C THR A 48 -0.23 42.75 -46.39
N SER A 49 -0.20 41.44 -46.68
CA SER A 49 -1.22 40.50 -46.20
C SER A 49 -0.61 39.59 -45.14
N THR A 50 -1.26 39.54 -43.98
CA THR A 50 -0.87 38.68 -42.85
C THR A 50 -1.86 37.53 -42.75
N THR A 51 -1.38 36.29 -42.83
CA THR A 51 -2.21 35.09 -42.64
C THR A 51 -1.74 34.36 -41.39
N THR A 52 -2.64 34.18 -40.43
CA THR A 52 -2.40 33.43 -39.20
C THR A 52 -3.04 32.05 -39.32
N THR A 53 -2.23 31.00 -39.20
CA THR A 53 -2.71 29.61 -39.19
C THR A 53 -2.59 29.06 -37.78
N THR A 54 -3.69 28.59 -37.21
CA THR A 54 -3.74 27.99 -35.87
C THR A 54 -3.90 26.48 -36.01
N THR A 55 -2.95 25.70 -35.49
CA THR A 55 -3.03 24.24 -35.48
C THR A 55 -3.10 23.76 -34.03
N SER A 56 -4.19 23.07 -33.69
CA SER A 56 -4.39 22.47 -32.37
C SER A 56 -4.18 20.96 -32.46
N THR A 57 -3.33 20.41 -31.59
CA THR A 57 -3.12 18.96 -31.47
C THR A 57 -3.56 18.49 -30.08
N THR A 58 -4.38 17.44 -30.05
CA THR A 58 -4.88 16.83 -28.80
C THR A 58 -4.09 15.56 -28.53
N LYS A 59 -3.40 15.48 -27.39
CA LYS A 59 -2.67 14.28 -26.95
C LYS A 59 -3.39 13.65 -25.77
N THR A 60 -3.99 12.48 -25.99
CA THR A 60 -4.61 11.68 -24.94
C THR A 60 -3.57 10.76 -24.33
N THR A 61 -3.33 10.85 -23.02
CA THR A 61 -2.44 9.93 -22.30
C THR A 61 -3.27 9.12 -21.32
N THR A 62 -3.28 7.80 -21.48
CA THR A 62 -3.96 6.85 -20.58
C THR A 62 -2.91 6.24 -19.66
N SER A 63 -3.03 6.48 -18.35
CA SER A 63 -2.18 5.84 -17.35
C SER A 63 -2.99 4.82 -16.57
N THR A 64 -2.54 3.56 -16.57
CA THR A 64 -3.16 2.47 -15.81
C THR A 64 -2.40 2.32 -14.50
N THR A 65 -3.07 2.53 -13.36
CA THR A 65 -2.50 2.22 -12.05
C THR A 65 -3.11 0.91 -11.54
N THR A 66 -2.28 -0.10 -11.30
CA THR A 66 -2.69 -1.37 -10.70
C THR A 66 -2.31 -1.36 -9.22
N THR A 67 -3.30 -1.28 -8.33
CA THR A 67 -3.05 -1.38 -6.89
C THR A 67 -3.21 -2.83 -6.45
N THR A 68 -2.12 -3.49 -6.08
CA THR A 68 -2.18 -4.83 -5.47
C THR A 68 -2.40 -4.67 -3.97
N THR A 69 -3.56 -5.10 -3.49
CA THR A 69 -3.93 -4.96 -2.08
C THR A 69 -3.33 -6.11 -1.26
N THR A 70 -2.23 -5.84 -0.57
CA THR A 70 -1.63 -6.80 0.36
C THR A 70 -2.21 -6.62 1.76
N THR A 71 -2.77 -7.68 2.34
CA THR A 71 -3.28 -7.66 3.72
C THR A 71 -2.11 -7.80 4.68
N VAL A 72 -1.94 -6.81 5.58
CA VAL A 72 -0.95 -6.88 6.65
C VAL A 72 -1.57 -6.91 8.02
N ILE A 73 -0.77 -7.32 9.00
CA ILE A 73 -1.14 -7.24 10.41
C ILE A 73 -0.80 -5.86 10.96
N GLY A 74 -1.79 -5.25 11.59
CA GLY A 74 -1.69 -3.97 12.27
C GLY A 74 -2.49 -3.92 13.55
N LEU A 75 -2.47 -2.74 14.18
CA LEU A 75 -3.20 -2.47 15.42
C LEU A 75 -4.61 -1.95 15.12
N LEU A 76 -5.62 -2.48 15.81
CA LEU A 76 -6.99 -1.99 15.71
C LEU A 76 -7.03 -0.48 16.01
N GLY A 77 -7.55 0.30 15.07
CA GLY A 77 -7.61 1.76 15.17
C GLY A 77 -6.26 2.46 15.33
N GLY A 78 -5.14 1.76 15.10
CA GLY A 78 -3.80 2.28 15.35
C GLY A 78 -3.45 2.46 16.83
N SER A 79 -4.25 1.94 17.76
CA SER A 79 -4.03 2.15 19.21
C SER A 79 -2.77 1.44 19.70
N THR A 80 -1.91 2.14 20.43
CA THR A 80 -0.63 1.62 20.94
C THR A 80 -0.69 1.15 22.40
N THR A 81 -1.88 0.98 22.97
CA THR A 81 -2.07 0.56 24.36
C THR A 81 -1.98 -0.96 24.57
N VAL A 82 -1.69 -1.38 25.81
CA VAL A 82 -1.83 -2.79 26.21
C VAL A 82 -3.27 -3.26 25.98
N GLY A 83 -3.44 -4.48 25.48
CA GLY A 83 -4.74 -5.07 25.16
C GLY A 83 -5.28 -4.68 23.77
N THR A 84 -4.62 -3.78 23.03
CA THR A 84 -5.04 -3.49 21.65
C THR A 84 -4.99 -4.76 20.81
N GLN A 85 -6.11 -5.07 20.15
CA GLN A 85 -6.22 -6.24 19.28
C GLN A 85 -5.43 -6.06 17.99
N LEU A 86 -4.83 -7.15 17.54
CA LEU A 86 -4.27 -7.25 16.21
C LEU A 86 -5.39 -7.52 15.22
N VAL A 87 -5.33 -6.81 14.09
CA VAL A 87 -6.28 -6.98 13.00
C VAL A 87 -5.56 -7.05 11.66
N THR A 88 -6.23 -7.66 10.68
CA THR A 88 -5.93 -7.41 9.28
C THR A 88 -6.23 -5.95 8.97
N ASN A 89 -5.27 -5.20 8.44
CA ASN A 89 -5.59 -3.86 7.95
C ASN A 89 -4.71 -3.48 6.77
N TYR A 90 -5.38 -3.25 5.65
CA TYR A 90 -4.86 -2.89 4.33
C TYR A 90 -3.78 -1.79 4.40
N ILE A 91 -2.68 -1.97 3.67
CA ILE A 91 -1.66 -0.92 3.58
C ILE A 91 -2.12 0.16 2.60
N ASN A 92 -2.04 1.41 3.07
CA ASN A 92 -2.07 2.67 2.32
C ASN A 92 -3.42 3.09 1.73
N ASN A 93 -3.91 4.24 2.22
CA ASN A 93 -4.77 5.16 1.47
C ASN A 93 -4.06 5.71 0.20
N GLY A 94 -3.44 4.86 -0.62
CA GLY A 94 -2.69 5.24 -1.82
C GLY A 94 -1.30 5.88 -1.62
N SER A 95 -0.80 6.04 -0.38
CA SER A 95 0.46 6.77 -0.11
C SER A 95 1.77 5.99 -0.33
N GLY A 96 1.72 4.66 -0.46
CA GLY A 96 2.92 3.82 -0.56
C GLY A 96 3.73 3.65 0.73
N VAL A 97 3.35 4.29 1.85
CA VAL A 97 4.11 4.28 3.13
C VAL A 97 3.40 3.48 4.21
N ILE A 98 3.97 2.33 4.61
CA ILE A 98 3.45 1.53 5.73
C ILE A 98 3.59 2.31 7.06
N PRO A 99 2.50 2.54 7.83
CA PRO A 99 2.59 3.15 9.15
C PRO A 99 3.31 2.23 10.16
N TYR A 100 4.03 2.81 11.13
CA TYR A 100 4.73 2.04 12.18
C TYR A 100 3.83 1.11 13.01
N THR A 101 2.52 1.38 13.06
CA THR A 101 1.52 0.51 13.70
C THR A 101 1.29 -0.80 12.94
N GLN A 102 1.80 -0.93 11.71
CA GLN A 102 1.80 -2.14 10.88
C GLN A 102 3.20 -2.75 10.72
N LEU A 103 4.20 -2.19 11.43
CA LEU A 103 5.58 -2.65 11.38
C LEU A 103 5.98 -3.31 12.70
N TRP A 104 6.86 -4.30 12.58
CA TRP A 104 7.20 -5.24 13.63
C TRP A 104 8.70 -5.52 13.66
N PHE A 105 9.24 -5.66 14.86
CA PHE A 105 10.57 -6.15 15.14
C PHE A 105 10.47 -7.60 15.63
N PHE A 106 11.27 -8.48 15.04
CA PHE A 106 11.49 -9.82 15.56
C PHE A 106 12.69 -9.74 16.48
N ASP A 107 12.43 -9.74 17.79
CA ASP A 107 13.48 -9.62 18.78
C ASP A 107 14.17 -11.00 19.01
N PRO A 108 15.48 -11.05 19.32
CA PRO A 108 16.22 -12.32 19.47
C PRO A 108 15.70 -13.26 20.57
N ASN A 109 14.95 -12.73 21.55
CA ASN A 109 14.31 -13.48 22.61
C ASN A 109 12.99 -14.15 22.17
N GLY A 110 12.61 -14.03 20.89
CA GLY A 110 11.40 -14.63 20.33
C GLY A 110 10.14 -13.77 20.46
N THR A 111 10.19 -12.58 21.06
CA THR A 111 9.04 -11.67 21.03
C THR A 111 8.93 -10.95 19.69
N VAL A 112 7.71 -10.65 19.27
CA VAL A 112 7.45 -9.81 18.10
C VAL A 112 6.90 -8.48 18.58
N ARG A 113 7.69 -7.42 18.46
CA ARG A 113 7.40 -6.10 19.02
C ARG A 113 6.89 -5.15 17.97
N ASN A 114 5.78 -4.46 18.23
CA ASN A 114 5.27 -3.42 17.35
C ASN A 114 6.21 -2.20 17.35
N ALA A 115 6.47 -1.66 16.16
CA ALA A 115 7.43 -0.57 16.00
C ALA A 115 6.92 0.78 16.54
N ALA A 116 5.61 1.03 16.52
CA ALA A 116 5.02 2.24 17.09
C ALA A 116 4.83 2.15 18.61
N ALA A 117 4.35 1.00 19.10
CA ALA A 117 3.96 0.85 20.51
C ALA A 117 5.12 0.46 21.43
N GLY A 118 6.14 -0.24 20.93
CA GLY A 118 7.15 -0.90 21.78
C GLY A 118 6.62 -2.10 22.58
N LEU A 119 5.33 -2.43 22.44
CA LEU A 119 4.65 -3.58 23.02
C LEU A 119 4.75 -4.82 22.12
N VAL A 120 4.54 -6.01 22.69
CA VAL A 120 4.71 -7.29 21.97
C VAL A 120 3.39 -7.97 21.66
N ILE A 121 3.38 -8.77 20.58
CA ILE A 121 2.27 -9.66 20.26
C ILE A 121 2.16 -10.71 21.37
N GLN A 122 0.97 -10.84 21.95
CA GLN A 122 0.66 -11.87 22.92
C GLN A 122 -0.70 -12.51 22.64
N ILE A 123 -0.86 -13.76 23.07
CA ILE A 123 -2.19 -14.38 23.15
C ILE A 123 -2.91 -13.79 24.38
N SER A 124 -4.07 -13.17 24.16
CA SER A 124 -4.91 -12.62 25.21
C SER A 124 -5.34 -13.73 26.18
N GLY A 125 -5.46 -13.42 27.48
CA GLY A 125 -5.83 -14.44 28.47
C GLY A 125 -4.80 -15.55 28.68
N GLY A 126 -3.55 -15.38 28.21
CA GLY A 126 -2.48 -16.38 28.34
C GLY A 126 -2.49 -17.40 27.21
N ILE A 127 -2.07 -18.64 27.47
CA ILE A 127 -2.01 -19.71 26.45
C ILE A 127 -3.39 -20.27 26.05
N SER A 128 -4.45 -19.90 26.78
CA SER A 128 -5.82 -20.40 26.56
C SER A 128 -6.72 -19.46 25.79
N GLY A 129 -6.40 -18.17 25.68
CA GLY A 129 -7.26 -17.26 24.93
C GLY A 129 -7.01 -17.30 23.43
N THR A 130 -7.93 -16.68 22.70
CA THR A 130 -8.02 -16.82 21.24
C THR A 130 -7.46 -15.61 20.52
N ASN A 131 -7.70 -14.39 21.02
CA ASN A 131 -7.31 -13.18 20.31
C ASN A 131 -5.83 -12.85 20.51
N LEU A 132 -5.19 -12.31 19.48
CA LEU A 132 -3.88 -11.70 19.61
C LEU A 132 -4.02 -10.22 19.95
N VAL A 133 -3.27 -9.79 20.96
CA VAL A 133 -3.28 -8.41 21.46
C VAL A 133 -1.86 -7.90 21.69
N LEU A 134 -1.70 -6.60 21.92
CA LEU A 134 -0.48 -6.03 22.47
C LEU A 134 -0.37 -6.32 23.97
N GLY A 135 0.84 -6.67 24.41
CA GLY A 135 1.20 -6.87 25.81
C GLY A 135 2.49 -6.15 26.18
N THR A 136 2.63 -5.88 27.48
CA THR A 136 3.92 -5.48 28.05
C THR A 136 4.95 -6.56 27.77
N ASN A 137 6.14 -6.17 27.29
CA ASN A 137 7.20 -7.12 26.98
C ASN A 137 7.80 -7.66 28.29
N ILE A 138 7.34 -8.84 28.70
CA ILE A 138 7.84 -9.56 29.87
C ILE A 138 8.40 -10.94 29.48
N VAL A 139 8.51 -11.21 28.18
CA VAL A 139 9.02 -12.46 27.61
C VAL A 139 8.24 -13.69 28.15
N ALA A 140 6.95 -13.52 28.42
CA ALA A 140 6.10 -14.61 28.89
C ALA A 140 5.87 -15.64 27.76
N GLN A 141 5.55 -16.88 28.12
CA GLN A 141 5.41 -17.99 27.16
C GLN A 141 4.38 -17.73 26.06
N ASN A 142 3.30 -17.02 26.36
CA ASN A 142 2.27 -16.60 25.40
C ASN A 142 2.67 -15.38 24.53
N GLN A 143 3.91 -14.90 24.66
CA GLN A 143 4.52 -13.80 23.89
C GLN A 143 5.64 -14.28 22.97
N ILE A 144 5.98 -15.57 23.00
CA ILE A 144 7.05 -16.16 22.20
C ILE A 144 6.49 -16.68 20.89
N TRP A 145 7.05 -16.18 19.79
CA TRP A 145 6.63 -16.53 18.44
C TRP A 145 7.81 -17.01 17.60
N LEU A 146 7.64 -18.15 16.94
CA LEU A 146 8.60 -18.69 15.99
C LEU A 146 8.07 -18.53 14.56
N PHE A 147 8.89 -17.98 13.69
CA PHE A 147 8.59 -17.91 12.26
C PHE A 147 9.30 -19.03 11.51
N SER A 148 8.54 -20.03 11.06
CA SER A 148 9.07 -21.18 10.30
C SER A 148 8.80 -20.99 8.80
N GLY A 149 9.37 -19.91 8.23
CA GLY A 149 9.31 -19.61 6.79
C GLY A 149 7.97 -19.07 6.29
N VAL A 150 6.86 -19.71 6.66
CA VAL A 150 5.49 -19.26 6.32
C VAL A 150 4.54 -19.24 7.50
N THR A 151 4.88 -19.85 8.64
CA THR A 151 3.96 -19.95 9.79
C THR A 151 4.54 -19.24 11.00
N MET A 152 3.70 -18.47 11.68
CA MET A 152 3.98 -17.86 12.98
C MET A 152 3.37 -18.75 14.06
N SER A 153 4.19 -19.47 14.82
CA SER A 153 3.72 -20.39 15.88
C SER A 153 4.05 -19.85 17.27
N CYS A 154 3.17 -20.10 18.23
CA CYS A 154 3.41 -19.93 19.65
C CYS A 154 3.59 -21.32 20.28
N PRO A 155 4.83 -21.78 20.52
CA PRO A 155 5.10 -23.16 20.93
C PRO A 155 4.40 -23.57 22.21
N ALA A 156 4.39 -22.70 23.22
CA ALA A 156 3.80 -23.00 24.53
C ALA A 156 2.27 -23.19 24.49
N ALA A 157 1.60 -22.60 23.50
CA ALA A 157 0.16 -22.75 23.31
C ALA A 157 -0.19 -23.87 22.33
N SER A 158 0.79 -24.42 21.60
CA SER A 158 0.55 -25.28 20.43
C SER A 158 -0.41 -24.63 19.42
N LYS A 159 -0.27 -23.32 19.20
CA LYS A 159 -1.11 -22.52 18.29
C LYS A 159 -0.27 -21.80 17.24
N VAL A 160 -0.95 -21.37 16.19
CA VAL A 160 -0.41 -20.53 15.12
C VAL A 160 -1.26 -19.27 14.95
N MET A 161 -0.64 -18.21 14.42
CA MET A 161 -1.35 -17.00 14.01
C MET A 161 -2.26 -17.30 12.83
N ASP A 162 -3.55 -16.97 12.97
CA ASP A 162 -4.62 -17.36 12.06
C ASP A 162 -5.58 -16.18 11.81
N ILE A 163 -6.05 -16.06 10.56
CA ILE A 163 -7.20 -15.22 10.21
C ILE A 163 -8.46 -16.09 10.27
N PRO A 164 -9.38 -15.84 11.22
CA PRO A 164 -10.49 -16.73 11.51
C PRO A 164 -11.36 -16.95 10.28
N ALA A 165 -11.66 -18.22 9.99
CA ALA A 165 -12.47 -18.64 8.85
C ALA A 165 -11.98 -18.09 7.49
N SER A 166 -10.70 -17.72 7.38
CA SER A 166 -10.14 -17.04 6.20
C SER A 166 -10.90 -15.75 5.83
N ASN A 167 -11.44 -15.04 6.83
CA ASN A 167 -12.21 -13.83 6.62
C ASN A 167 -11.33 -12.69 6.07
N ALA A 168 -11.64 -12.27 4.84
CA ALA A 168 -10.89 -11.23 4.13
C ALA A 168 -11.41 -9.80 4.40
N ALA A 169 -12.40 -9.64 5.27
CA ALA A 169 -12.91 -8.33 5.63
C ALA A 169 -11.80 -7.48 6.29
N PRO A 170 -11.74 -6.17 6.00
CA PRO A 170 -10.86 -5.27 6.73
C PRO A 170 -11.14 -5.32 8.24
N ASN A 171 -10.10 -5.09 9.04
CA ASN A 171 -10.16 -5.13 10.49
C ASN A 171 -10.60 -6.48 11.08
N THR A 172 -10.39 -7.58 10.35
CA THR A 172 -10.63 -8.93 10.90
C THR A 172 -9.61 -9.20 11.99
N TYR A 173 -10.06 -9.62 13.18
CA TYR A 173 -9.17 -9.97 14.29
C TYR A 173 -8.26 -11.13 13.94
N VAL A 174 -7.01 -11.02 14.37
CA VAL A 174 -6.04 -12.11 14.28
C VAL A 174 -6.10 -12.94 15.55
N ILE A 175 -6.10 -14.26 15.39
CA ILE A 175 -6.26 -15.19 16.51
C ILE A 175 -5.10 -16.19 16.60
N ALA A 176 -4.96 -16.80 17.76
CA ALA A 176 -4.22 -18.04 17.96
C ALA A 176 -5.16 -19.22 17.68
N TRP A 177 -4.80 -20.08 16.73
CA TRP A 177 -5.60 -21.24 16.36
C TRP A 177 -4.77 -22.50 16.21
N SER A 178 -5.43 -23.66 16.25
CA SER A 178 -4.77 -24.93 15.98
C SER A 178 -4.23 -24.95 14.55
N SER A 179 -2.99 -25.44 14.39
CA SER A 179 -2.37 -25.54 13.07
C SER A 179 -3.13 -26.50 12.17
N SER A 180 -3.58 -26.00 11.02
CA SER A 180 -4.24 -26.78 9.95
C SER A 180 -3.45 -26.74 8.64
N GLY A 181 -2.45 -25.86 8.54
CA GLY A 181 -1.73 -25.61 7.29
C GLY A 181 -2.51 -24.77 6.27
N GLY A 182 -3.68 -24.26 6.68
CA GLY A 182 -4.54 -23.40 5.86
C GLY A 182 -3.84 -22.13 5.38
N THR A 183 -4.32 -21.56 4.28
CA THR A 183 -3.75 -20.33 3.71
C THR A 183 -3.87 -19.12 4.65
N ASN A 184 -4.90 -19.11 5.49
CA ASN A 184 -5.13 -18.13 6.55
C ASN A 184 -4.16 -18.23 7.74
N GLN A 185 -3.25 -19.22 7.73
CA GLN A 185 -2.18 -19.41 8.73
C GLN A 185 -0.79 -19.17 8.14
N LYS A 186 -0.73 -18.67 6.89
CA LYS A 186 0.50 -18.43 6.16
C LYS A 186 0.81 -16.95 6.05
N TRP A 187 2.06 -16.60 6.32
CA TRP A 187 2.56 -15.25 6.49
C TRP A 187 3.89 -15.08 5.77
N THR A 188 4.08 -13.92 5.15
CA THR A 188 5.33 -13.48 4.54
C THR A 188 5.87 -12.30 5.32
N ARG A 189 7.18 -12.28 5.55
CA ARG A 189 7.89 -11.14 6.11
C ARG A 189 8.40 -10.26 4.98
N ILE A 190 7.92 -9.02 4.89
CA ILE A 190 8.54 -8.01 4.02
C ILE A 190 9.54 -7.22 4.84
N LEU A 191 10.80 -7.29 4.43
CA LEU A 191 11.91 -6.62 5.08
C LEU A 191 11.99 -5.18 4.59
N TYR A 192 12.05 -4.24 5.52
CA TYR A 192 12.33 -2.84 5.21
C TYR A 192 13.77 -2.54 5.60
N THR A 193 14.58 -2.22 4.59
CA THR A 193 15.89 -1.61 4.79
C THR A 193 15.68 -0.10 4.91
N CYS A 194 16.00 0.45 6.08
CA CYS A 194 16.18 1.88 6.26
C CYS A 194 17.56 2.31 5.77
#